data_AF-X1AFT0-F1
#
_entry.id   AF-X1AFT0-F1
#
_cell.length_a   1.000
_cell.length_b   1.000
_cell.length_c   1.000
_cell.angle_alpha   90.00
_cell.angle_beta   90.00
_cell.angle_gamma   90.00
#
_symmetry.space_group_name_H-M   'P 1'
#
loop_
_entity.id
_entity.type
_entity.pdbx_description
1 polymer ?
#
loop_
_entity_poly.entity_id
_entity_poly.type
_entity_poly.pdbx_seq_one_letter_code
_entity_poly.pdbx_strand_id
1 'polypeptide(L)'
;MIRGIVIAKKVTPSLARALIKDIKLDILLQYEDGKLEKAKKRKEKPKKTFIWNSKDPRERVIVTVSVRPYVNNHNEFAEELRKVISTVDLWGAPSLLYWEGEKVEEGVTRLDIIRSCHTIFMVRECFYDLEDFEAKYPDLLPTSTEKLETFLKTYGYPLLYFSYDYTGIIRGVIIANKVDTTLAKLLTEEPIPLDTPLRYKNGKLEKLETKT
;
A
#
# COMPACT_ATOMS: atom_id res chain seq x y z
N MET A 1 6.89 35.59 -5.68
CA MET A 1 6.88 34.54 -4.64
C MET A 1 7.21 33.22 -5.32
N ILE A 2 8.37 32.63 -5.04
CA ILE A 2 8.75 31.32 -5.61
C ILE A 2 8.12 30.23 -4.73
N ARG A 3 7.41 29.29 -5.34
CA ARG A 3 6.82 28.13 -4.67
C ARG A 3 7.49 26.87 -5.20
N GLY A 4 7.97 26.02 -4.31
CA GLY A 4 8.61 24.75 -4.67
C GLY A 4 8.36 23.71 -3.59
N ILE A 5 8.26 22.45 -4.00
CA ILE A 5 8.11 21.30 -3.10
C ILE A 5 9.45 20.56 -3.09
N VAL A 6 10.03 20.35 -1.90
CA VAL A 6 11.24 19.55 -1.72
C VAL A 6 10.82 18.21 -1.14
N ILE A 7 11.04 17.14 -1.89
CA ILE A 7 10.81 15.77 -1.42
C ILE A 7 12.17 15.13 -1.14
N ALA A 8 12.47 14.90 0.14
CA ALA A 8 13.74 14.31 0.55
C ALA A 8 13.55 13.47 1.82
N LYS A 9 14.23 12.31 1.88
CA LYS A 9 14.28 11.49 3.10
C LYS A 9 14.94 12.23 4.28
N LYS A 10 15.86 13.16 3.98
CA LYS A 10 16.52 14.04 4.95
C LYS A 10 16.92 15.34 4.27
N VAL A 11 16.53 16.47 4.85
CA VAL A 11 16.99 17.80 4.43
C VAL A 11 18.31 18.11 5.12
N THR A 12 19.36 18.40 4.35
CA THR A 12 20.70 18.73 4.89
C THR A 12 21.03 20.20 4.66
N PRO A 13 21.92 20.81 5.47
CA PRO A 13 22.41 22.17 5.23
C PRO A 13 23.05 22.35 3.84
N SER A 14 23.59 21.27 3.27
CA SER A 14 24.16 21.28 1.92
C SER A 14 23.07 21.36 0.84
N LEU A 15 21.94 20.66 1.03
CA LEU A 15 20.77 20.80 0.15
C LEU A 15 20.18 22.21 0.23
N ALA A 16 20.01 22.76 1.43
CA ALA A 16 19.52 24.13 1.61
C ALA A 16 20.42 25.16 0.90
N ARG A 17 21.75 24.99 1.00
CA ARG A 17 22.74 25.83 0.29
C ARG A 17 22.71 25.64 -1.23
N ALA A 18 22.37 24.45 -1.72
CA ALA A 18 22.19 24.21 -3.14
C ALA A 18 20.91 24.89 -3.67
N LEU A 19 19.89 25.03 -2.82
CA LEU A 19 18.60 25.60 -3.21
C LEU A 19 18.56 27.14 -3.25
N ILE A 20 19.50 27.81 -2.60
CA ILE A 20 19.62 29.28 -2.62
C ILE A 20 20.48 29.82 -3.77
N LYS A 21 21.08 28.93 -4.58
CA LYS A 21 21.79 29.30 -5.82
C LYS A 21 20.77 29.53 -6.93
N ASP A 22 21.18 30.10 -8.06
CA ASP A 22 20.32 30.27 -9.24
C ASP A 22 19.74 28.92 -9.68
N ILE A 23 18.50 28.66 -9.29
CA ILE A 23 17.72 27.50 -9.71
C ILE A 23 16.88 27.89 -10.92
N LYS A 24 16.96 27.09 -11.97
CA LYS A 24 15.97 27.15 -13.06
C LYS A 24 14.63 26.64 -12.54
N LEU A 25 13.67 27.56 -12.48
CA LEU A 25 12.26 27.24 -12.21
C LEU A 25 11.70 26.37 -13.35
N ASP A 26 10.63 25.62 -13.07
CA ASP A 26 9.94 24.72 -14.00
C ASP A 26 10.72 23.47 -14.45
N ILE A 27 11.74 23.07 -13.68
CA ILE A 27 12.52 21.85 -13.93
C ILE A 27 12.49 20.97 -12.68
N LEU A 28 12.24 19.67 -12.87
CA LEU A 28 12.38 18.68 -11.80
C LEU A 28 13.88 18.45 -11.53
N LEU A 29 14.30 18.63 -10.29
CA LEU A 29 15.70 18.58 -9.88
C LEU A 29 15.91 17.43 -8.89
N GLN A 30 17.05 16.77 -9.00
CA GLN A 30 17.47 15.67 -8.14
C GLN A 30 18.76 16.07 -7.44
N TYR A 31 18.83 15.86 -6.13
CA TYR A 31 20.01 16.14 -5.33
C TYR A 31 20.74 14.85 -4.98
N GLU A 32 21.87 14.61 -5.63
CA GLU A 32 22.74 13.45 -5.40
C GLU A 32 24.20 13.94 -5.30
N ASP A 33 24.99 13.31 -4.42
CA ASP A 33 26.42 13.59 -4.23
C ASP A 33 26.78 15.08 -4.03
N GLY A 34 25.92 15.82 -3.33
CA GLY A 34 26.15 17.23 -3.01
C GLY A 34 25.82 18.21 -4.14
N LYS A 35 25.25 17.72 -5.25
CA LYS A 35 24.93 18.53 -6.43
C LYS A 35 23.45 18.43 -6.77
N LEU A 36 22.91 19.54 -7.25
CA LEU A 36 21.52 19.65 -7.70
C LEU A 36 21.53 19.58 -9.23
N GLU A 37 21.02 18.49 -9.79
CA GLU A 37 21.04 18.22 -11.23
C GLU A 37 19.62 18.12 -11.79
N LYS A 38 19.45 18.30 -13.10
CA LYS A 38 18.18 18.00 -13.77
C LYS A 38 17.87 16.52 -13.56
N ALA A 39 16.72 16.23 -12.96
CA ALA A 39 16.29 14.86 -12.74
C ALA A 39 16.20 14.15 -14.09
N LYS A 40 17.03 13.13 -14.27
CA LYS A 40 16.91 12.21 -15.39
C LYS A 40 15.76 11.27 -15.03
N LYS A 41 14.79 11.09 -15.92
CA LYS A 41 13.81 9.99 -15.76
C LYS A 41 14.61 8.71 -15.54
N ARG A 42 14.56 8.14 -14.34
CA ARG A 42 15.06 6.78 -14.11
C ARG A 42 14.31 5.88 -15.11
N LYS A 43 15.06 5.26 -16.01
CA LYS A 43 14.55 4.31 -17.02
C LYS A 43 14.36 2.90 -16.44
N GLU A 44 14.33 2.75 -15.12
CA GLU A 44 13.87 1.49 -14.55
C GLU A 44 12.36 1.45 -14.75
N LYS A 45 11.91 0.52 -15.60
CA LYS A 45 10.48 0.22 -15.68
C LYS A 45 10.03 -0.15 -14.26
N PRO A 46 8.95 0.45 -13.74
CA PRO A 46 8.44 0.06 -12.44
C PRO A 46 8.25 -1.47 -12.43
N LYS A 47 8.69 -2.11 -11.34
CA LYS A 47 8.51 -3.55 -11.18
C LYS A 47 7.02 -3.83 -11.32
N LYS A 48 6.66 -4.72 -12.26
CA LYS A 48 5.27 -5.07 -12.54
C LYS A 48 4.71 -6.10 -11.56
N THR A 49 5.57 -6.68 -10.74
CA THR A 49 5.24 -7.72 -9.78
C THR A 49 6.09 -7.57 -8.53
N PHE A 50 5.61 -8.09 -7.40
CA PHE A 50 6.40 -8.25 -6.17
C PHE A 50 6.27 -9.67 -5.61
N ILE A 51 7.22 -10.04 -4.77
CA ILE A 51 7.23 -11.29 -4.00
C ILE A 51 7.63 -10.89 -2.58
N TRP A 52 6.98 -11.47 -1.57
CA TRP A 52 7.40 -11.26 -0.18
C TRP A 52 8.81 -11.81 0.05
N ASN A 53 9.61 -11.07 0.78
CA ASN A 53 10.92 -11.50 1.20
C ASN A 53 10.87 -12.29 2.51
N SER A 54 10.52 -13.58 2.40
CA SER A 54 10.42 -14.52 3.54
C SER A 54 11.67 -14.65 4.43
N LYS A 55 12.81 -14.09 4.01
CA LYS A 55 14.08 -14.12 4.75
C LYS A 55 14.43 -12.79 5.41
N ASP A 56 13.69 -11.72 5.17
CA ASP A 56 13.94 -10.43 5.82
C ASP A 56 13.10 -10.32 7.09
N PRO A 57 13.70 -10.43 8.29
CA PRO A 57 12.97 -10.33 9.55
C PRO A 57 12.39 -8.92 9.79
N ARG A 58 12.74 -7.94 8.95
CA ARG A 58 12.16 -6.59 8.97
C ARG A 58 10.92 -6.47 8.10
N GLU A 59 10.62 -7.48 7.28
CA GLU A 59 9.41 -7.47 6.48
C GLU A 59 8.20 -7.71 7.39
N ARG A 60 7.46 -6.63 7.61
CA ARG A 60 6.26 -6.60 8.44
C ARG A 60 5.05 -6.25 7.58
N VAL A 61 4.02 -7.08 7.67
CA VAL A 61 2.73 -6.88 7.02
C VAL A 61 1.66 -6.69 8.08
N ILE A 62 0.94 -5.58 7.98
CA ILE A 62 -0.28 -5.34 8.74
C ILE A 62 -1.47 -5.76 7.89
N VAL A 63 -2.26 -6.70 8.37
CA VAL A 63 -3.56 -7.05 7.79
C VAL A 63 -4.64 -6.37 8.62
N THR A 64 -5.35 -5.41 8.05
CA THR A 64 -6.44 -4.72 8.75
C THR A 64 -7.78 -5.27 8.28
N VAL A 65 -8.66 -5.60 9.22
CA VAL A 65 -10.08 -5.82 8.96
C VAL A 65 -10.89 -4.70 9.61
N SER A 66 -11.81 -4.10 8.87
CA SER A 66 -12.66 -3.05 9.39
C SER A 66 -14.13 -3.29 9.06
N VAL A 67 -15.01 -2.59 9.78
CA VAL A 67 -16.48 -2.66 9.69
C VAL A 67 -17.04 -4.05 10.03
N ARG A 68 -17.91 -4.13 11.04
CA ARG A 68 -18.56 -5.40 11.39
C ARG A 68 -19.78 -5.67 10.48
N PRO A 69 -19.98 -6.91 10.00
CA PRO A 69 -19.13 -8.08 10.23
C PRO A 69 -17.86 -8.05 9.41
N TYR A 70 -16.73 -8.46 9.99
CA TYR A 70 -15.45 -8.56 9.27
C TYR A 70 -15.50 -9.60 8.13
N VAL A 71 -14.51 -9.57 7.24
CA VAL A 71 -14.30 -10.59 6.22
C VAL A 71 -14.16 -11.96 6.90
N ASN A 72 -14.94 -12.96 6.48
CA ASN A 72 -14.88 -14.29 7.08
C ASN A 72 -13.52 -14.95 6.81
N ASN A 73 -13.04 -15.73 7.79
CA ASN A 73 -11.76 -16.47 7.78
C ASN A 73 -10.49 -15.61 7.70
N HIS A 74 -10.55 -14.34 8.11
CA HIS A 74 -9.38 -13.45 8.16
C HIS A 74 -8.27 -13.96 9.10
N ASN A 75 -8.62 -14.67 10.18
CA ASN A 75 -7.66 -15.29 11.10
C ASN A 75 -6.86 -16.39 10.40
N GLU A 76 -7.53 -17.36 9.79
CA GLU A 76 -6.89 -18.48 9.10
C GLU A 76 -6.04 -18.00 7.92
N PHE A 77 -6.51 -16.96 7.21
CA PHE A 77 -5.73 -16.31 6.17
C PHE A 77 -4.42 -15.71 6.73
N ALA A 78 -4.49 -14.98 7.85
CA ALA A 78 -3.30 -14.37 8.44
C ALA A 78 -2.31 -15.42 8.98
N GLU A 79 -2.82 -16.50 9.59
CA GLU A 79 -1.96 -17.62 10.02
C GLU A 79 -1.24 -18.28 8.83
N GLU A 80 -1.90 -18.40 7.68
CA GLU A 80 -1.26 -18.94 6.50
C GLU A 80 -0.16 -18.01 5.95
N LEU A 81 -0.38 -16.69 5.95
CA LEU A 81 0.67 -15.72 5.59
C LEU A 81 1.89 -15.81 6.52
N ARG A 82 1.68 -16.03 7.82
CA ARG A 82 2.78 -16.14 8.82
C ARG A 82 3.75 -17.28 8.56
N LYS A 83 3.34 -18.29 7.80
CA LYS A 83 4.23 -19.40 7.42
C LYS A 83 5.37 -18.95 6.51
N VAL A 84 5.18 -17.82 5.80
CA VAL A 84 6.16 -17.27 4.85
C VAL A 84 6.71 -15.92 5.33
N ILE A 85 5.87 -15.08 5.93
CA ILE A 85 6.23 -13.73 6.38
C ILE A 85 6.37 -13.76 7.89
N SER A 86 7.58 -13.48 8.41
CA SER A 86 7.88 -13.63 9.84
C SER A 86 7.04 -12.73 10.76
N THR A 87 6.57 -11.59 10.25
CA THR A 87 5.82 -10.62 11.05
C THR A 87 4.54 -10.21 10.31
N VAL A 88 3.44 -10.90 10.63
CA VAL A 88 2.09 -10.54 10.18
C VAL A 88 1.24 -10.20 11.39
N ASP A 89 0.80 -8.96 11.47
CA ASP A 89 -0.14 -8.51 12.49
C ASP A 89 -1.54 -8.41 11.91
N LEU A 90 -2.52 -8.95 12.62
CA LEU A 90 -3.92 -8.89 12.22
C LEU A 90 -4.67 -7.95 13.16
N TRP A 91 -5.16 -6.84 12.63
CA TRP A 91 -5.83 -5.80 13.40
C TRP A 91 -7.28 -5.64 12.98
N GLY A 92 -8.20 -5.69 13.95
CA GLY A 92 -9.63 -5.48 13.72
C GLY A 92 -10.15 -4.23 14.42
N ALA A 93 -10.81 -3.34 13.69
CA ALA A 93 -11.44 -2.13 14.24
C ALA A 93 -12.85 -1.90 13.71
N PRO A 94 -13.67 -1.10 14.43
CA PRO A 94 -14.94 -0.62 13.90
C PRO A 94 -14.77 0.25 12.64
N SER A 95 -13.64 0.96 12.51
CA SER A 95 -13.30 1.83 11.38
C SER A 95 -11.77 1.89 11.20
N LEU A 96 -11.29 2.13 9.98
CA LEU A 96 -9.86 2.37 9.71
C LEU A 96 -9.34 3.67 10.34
N LEU A 97 -10.20 4.68 10.54
CA LEU A 97 -9.81 5.93 11.22
C LEU A 97 -9.61 5.75 12.74
N TYR A 98 -10.06 4.64 13.32
CA TYR A 98 -9.81 4.31 14.72
C TYR A 98 -8.29 4.27 15.05
N TRP A 99 -7.47 3.88 14.07
CA TRP A 99 -6.01 3.74 14.22
C TRP A 99 -5.26 5.06 14.44
N GLU A 100 -5.88 6.20 14.15
CA GLU A 100 -5.28 7.52 14.40
C GLU A 100 -5.21 7.85 15.90
N GLY A 101 -6.21 7.39 16.67
CA GLY A 101 -6.28 7.64 18.10
C GLY A 101 -5.65 6.54 18.96
N GLU A 102 -5.48 5.34 18.40
CA GLU A 102 -4.99 4.19 19.16
C GLU A 102 -3.47 4.23 19.29
N LYS A 103 -3.02 4.59 20.49
CA LYS A 103 -1.61 4.59 20.88
C LYS A 103 -1.16 3.16 21.19
N VAL A 104 -0.01 2.78 20.65
CA VAL A 104 0.67 1.52 20.94
C VAL A 104 1.84 1.74 21.89
N GLU A 105 2.51 2.88 21.78
CA GLU A 105 3.62 3.32 22.62
C GLU A 105 3.54 4.85 22.81
N GLU A 106 4.38 5.40 23.68
CA GLU A 106 4.41 6.84 23.91
C GLU A 106 4.74 7.60 22.61
N GLY A 107 3.78 8.37 22.11
CA GLY A 107 3.92 9.15 20.89
C GLY A 107 3.79 8.37 19.58
N VAL A 108 3.45 7.07 19.62
CA VAL A 108 3.30 6.23 18.42
C VAL A 108 1.87 5.68 18.33
N THR A 109 1.20 5.96 17.23
CA THR A 109 -0.14 5.45 16.93
C THR A 109 -0.07 4.22 16.03
N ARG A 110 -1.15 3.43 15.96
CA ARG A 110 -1.24 2.36 14.96
C ARG A 110 -1.17 2.89 13.53
N LEU A 111 -1.67 4.11 13.27
CA LEU A 111 -1.53 4.77 11.98
C LEU A 111 -0.06 5.00 11.59
N ASP A 112 0.80 5.35 12.55
CA ASP A 112 2.25 5.52 12.30
C ASP A 112 2.92 4.20 11.90
N ILE A 113 2.46 3.08 12.47
CA ILE A 113 2.89 1.75 12.05
C ILE A 113 2.40 1.44 10.64
N ILE A 114 1.12 1.71 10.32
CA ILE A 114 0.58 1.53 8.96
C ILE A 114 1.43 2.31 7.95
N ARG A 115 1.76 3.58 8.26
CA ARG A 115 2.60 4.41 7.39
C ARG A 115 3.96 3.80 7.09
N SER A 116 4.53 3.04 8.01
CA SER A 116 5.90 2.49 7.91
C SER A 116 5.98 1.01 7.53
N CYS A 117 4.85 0.30 7.43
CA CYS A 117 4.80 -1.13 7.17
C CYS A 117 3.97 -1.46 5.92
N HIS A 118 4.23 -2.61 5.30
CA HIS A 118 3.33 -3.15 4.28
C HIS A 118 1.94 -3.35 4.87
N THR A 119 0.89 -3.07 4.10
CA THR A 119 -0.47 -3.14 4.63
C THR A 119 -1.41 -3.79 3.62
N ILE A 120 -2.27 -4.67 4.11
CA ILE A 120 -3.38 -5.27 3.37
C ILE A 120 -4.68 -4.87 4.06
N PHE A 121 -5.47 -4.03 3.39
CA PHE A 121 -6.81 -3.66 3.82
C PHE A 121 -7.80 -4.74 3.37
N MET A 122 -8.38 -5.46 4.31
CA MET A 122 -9.47 -6.40 4.06
C MET A 122 -10.80 -5.74 4.37
N VAL A 123 -11.62 -5.60 3.33
CA VAL A 123 -12.93 -4.99 3.45
C VAL A 123 -13.99 -5.87 2.78
N ARG A 124 -15.23 -5.66 3.19
CA ARG A 124 -16.40 -6.23 2.52
C ARG A 124 -16.91 -5.27 1.45
N GLU A 125 -18.13 -5.51 0.98
CA GLU A 125 -18.80 -4.75 -0.09
C GLU A 125 -19.06 -3.27 0.25
N CYS A 126 -18.88 -2.87 1.51
CA CYS A 126 -19.16 -1.52 2.01
C CYS A 126 -17.88 -0.68 2.04
N PHE A 127 -17.76 0.30 1.14
CA PHE A 127 -16.56 1.11 0.96
C PHE A 127 -16.50 2.35 1.85
N TYR A 128 -17.56 2.72 2.57
CA TYR A 128 -17.59 3.97 3.37
C TYR A 128 -16.37 4.15 4.27
N ASP A 129 -15.89 3.07 4.89
CA ASP A 129 -14.72 3.15 5.76
C ASP A 129 -13.39 3.30 4.99
N LEU A 130 -13.30 2.79 3.77
CA LEU A 130 -12.19 3.10 2.86
C LEU A 130 -12.30 4.52 2.29
N GLU A 131 -13.50 5.00 1.99
CA GLU A 131 -13.74 6.36 1.47
C GLU A 131 -13.34 7.42 2.50
N ASP A 132 -13.78 7.23 3.76
CA ASP A 132 -13.39 8.10 4.88
C ASP A 132 -11.87 8.06 5.11
N PHE A 133 -11.27 6.88 4.99
CA PHE A 133 -9.82 6.72 5.11
C PHE A 133 -9.07 7.36 3.93
N GLU A 134 -9.57 7.22 2.70
CA GLU A 134 -9.01 7.86 1.49
C GLU A 134 -9.06 9.37 1.60
N ALA A 135 -10.18 9.95 2.05
CA ALA A 135 -10.36 11.39 2.18
C ALA A 135 -9.30 12.03 3.07
N LYS A 136 -8.82 11.31 4.11
CA LYS A 136 -7.83 11.80 5.06
C LYS A 136 -6.40 11.36 4.73
N TYR A 137 -6.23 10.15 4.21
CA TYR A 137 -4.93 9.51 3.97
C TYR A 137 -4.88 8.83 2.60
N PRO A 138 -5.03 9.58 1.49
CA PRO A 138 -5.15 8.99 0.15
C PRO A 138 -3.91 8.18 -0.24
N ASP A 139 -2.73 8.60 0.21
CA ASP A 139 -1.44 7.95 -0.08
C ASP A 139 -1.25 6.59 0.61
N LEU A 140 -2.14 6.23 1.55
CA LEU A 140 -2.08 4.94 2.26
C LEU A 140 -2.90 3.84 1.58
N LEU A 141 -3.73 4.19 0.59
CA LEU A 141 -4.43 3.22 -0.23
C LEU A 141 -3.65 2.92 -1.52
N PRO A 142 -3.78 1.71 -2.08
CA PRO A 142 -3.07 1.37 -3.32
C PRO A 142 -3.65 2.05 -4.56
N THR A 143 -4.91 2.49 -4.49
CA THR A 143 -5.62 3.23 -5.54
C THR A 143 -6.88 3.85 -4.93
N SER A 144 -7.54 4.75 -5.66
CA SER A 144 -8.79 5.37 -5.21
C SER A 144 -9.94 4.37 -5.05
N THR A 145 -10.83 4.65 -4.11
CA THR A 145 -12.08 3.90 -3.90
C THR A 145 -12.96 3.88 -5.14
N GLU A 146 -13.07 5.00 -5.86
CA GLU A 146 -13.79 5.07 -7.15
C GLU A 146 -13.28 4.05 -8.18
N LYS A 147 -11.96 3.87 -8.27
CA LYS A 147 -11.36 2.85 -9.14
C LYS A 147 -11.66 1.45 -8.65
N LEU A 148 -11.59 1.20 -7.33
CA LEU A 148 -11.92 -0.09 -6.74
C LEU A 148 -13.38 -0.45 -7.00
N GLU A 149 -14.32 0.48 -6.84
CA GLU A 149 -15.72 0.28 -7.19
C GLU A 149 -15.91 -0.07 -8.67
N THR A 150 -15.22 0.65 -9.56
CA THR A 150 -15.29 0.41 -11.00
C THR A 150 -14.80 -0.98 -11.36
N PHE A 151 -13.67 -1.40 -10.80
CA PHE A 151 -13.16 -2.76 -10.95
C PHE A 151 -14.14 -3.78 -10.39
N LEU A 152 -14.74 -3.51 -9.23
CA LEU A 152 -15.65 -4.44 -8.60
C LEU A 152 -16.95 -4.62 -9.40
N LYS A 153 -17.52 -3.52 -9.93
CA LYS A 153 -18.67 -3.55 -10.84
C LYS A 153 -18.36 -4.34 -12.12
N THR A 154 -17.10 -4.28 -12.58
CA THR A 154 -16.67 -4.93 -13.83
C THR A 154 -16.35 -6.43 -13.64
N TYR A 155 -15.64 -6.79 -12.58
CA TYR A 155 -15.03 -8.11 -12.42
C TYR A 155 -15.64 -8.95 -11.28
N GLY A 156 -16.33 -8.31 -10.34
CA GLY A 156 -16.95 -8.94 -9.17
C GLY A 156 -15.95 -9.34 -8.08
N TYR A 157 -16.48 -10.05 -7.07
CA TYR A 157 -15.72 -10.52 -5.91
C TYR A 157 -15.13 -11.93 -6.11
N PRO A 158 -14.13 -12.32 -5.30
CA PRO A 158 -13.20 -11.45 -4.55
C PRO A 158 -12.28 -10.65 -5.49
N LEU A 159 -12.10 -9.36 -5.18
CA LEU A 159 -11.23 -8.46 -5.90
C LEU A 159 -10.00 -8.14 -5.06
N LEU A 160 -8.82 -8.16 -5.67
CA LEU A 160 -7.56 -7.79 -5.04
C LEU A 160 -6.84 -6.73 -5.88
N TYR A 161 -6.14 -5.82 -5.21
CA TYR A 161 -5.30 -4.83 -5.88
C TYR A 161 -4.11 -4.47 -4.99
N PHE A 162 -2.91 -4.44 -5.58
CA PHE A 162 -1.67 -4.12 -4.88
C PHE A 162 -0.88 -3.06 -5.65
N SER A 163 -0.26 -2.13 -4.93
CA SER A 163 0.62 -1.11 -5.50
C SER A 163 1.73 -0.77 -4.50
N TYR A 164 2.79 -0.14 -4.98
CA TYR A 164 3.76 0.54 -4.12
C TYR A 164 3.26 1.95 -3.83
N ASP A 165 3.32 2.37 -2.57
CA ASP A 165 3.27 3.79 -2.26
C ASP A 165 4.57 4.51 -2.69
N TYR A 166 4.59 5.83 -2.54
CA TYR A 166 5.73 6.66 -2.92
C TYR A 166 7.02 6.36 -2.13
N THR A 167 6.92 5.65 -1.00
CA THR A 167 8.06 5.24 -0.17
C THR A 167 8.59 3.85 -0.53
N GLY A 168 7.90 3.13 -1.43
CA GLY A 168 8.23 1.76 -1.80
C GLY A 168 7.61 0.70 -0.89
N ILE A 169 6.62 1.08 -0.08
CA ILE A 169 5.87 0.15 0.77
C ILE A 169 4.68 -0.40 -0.04
N ILE A 170 4.50 -1.73 -0.02
CA ILE A 170 3.31 -2.39 -0.57
C ILE A 170 2.05 -1.98 0.19
N ARG A 171 1.08 -1.46 -0.56
CA ARG A 171 -0.31 -1.29 -0.16
C ARG A 171 -1.14 -2.31 -0.92
N GLY A 172 -1.99 -3.03 -0.22
CA GLY A 172 -2.89 -4.02 -0.76
C GLY A 172 -4.31 -3.78 -0.29
N VAL A 173 -5.28 -4.10 -1.13
CA VAL A 173 -6.69 -4.20 -0.73
C VAL A 173 -7.23 -5.56 -1.20
N ILE A 174 -8.01 -6.21 -0.33
CA ILE A 174 -8.75 -7.42 -0.61
C ILE A 174 -10.21 -7.13 -0.27
N ILE A 175 -11.05 -7.16 -1.30
CA ILE A 175 -12.48 -6.89 -1.18
C ILE A 175 -13.21 -8.23 -1.34
N ALA A 176 -13.74 -8.75 -0.25
CA ALA A 176 -14.35 -10.09 -0.21
C ALA A 176 -15.32 -10.26 0.97
N ASN A 177 -16.31 -11.13 0.82
CA ASN A 177 -17.12 -11.60 1.97
C ASN A 177 -16.39 -12.65 2.81
N LYS A 178 -15.50 -13.42 2.18
CA LYS A 178 -14.73 -14.51 2.78
C LYS A 178 -13.40 -14.65 2.05
N VAL A 179 -12.35 -14.92 2.80
CA VAL A 179 -11.04 -15.36 2.27
C VAL A 179 -10.80 -16.83 2.64
N ASP A 180 -9.81 -17.46 2.02
CA ASP A 180 -9.39 -18.82 2.38
C ASP A 180 -7.86 -18.90 2.43
N THR A 181 -7.34 -20.02 2.94
CA THR A 181 -5.90 -20.26 3.06
C THR A 181 -5.23 -20.44 1.70
N THR A 182 -5.96 -20.91 0.69
CA THR A 182 -5.43 -21.02 -0.69
C THR A 182 -5.06 -19.64 -1.24
N LEU A 183 -5.88 -18.61 -1.00
CA LEU A 183 -5.56 -17.24 -1.38
C LEU A 183 -4.29 -16.73 -0.71
N ALA A 184 -4.13 -16.99 0.60
CA ALA A 184 -2.92 -16.59 1.33
C ALA A 184 -1.65 -17.29 0.79
N LYS A 185 -1.76 -18.58 0.43
CA LYS A 185 -0.66 -19.32 -0.22
C LYS A 185 -0.29 -18.72 -1.58
N LEU A 186 -1.28 -18.43 -2.42
CA LEU A 186 -1.02 -17.80 -3.73
C LEU A 186 -0.31 -16.45 -3.58
N LEU A 187 -0.72 -15.64 -2.60
CA LEU A 187 -0.08 -14.36 -2.31
C LEU A 187 1.35 -14.51 -1.77
N THR A 188 1.77 -15.68 -1.31
CA THR A 188 3.11 -15.90 -0.74
C THR A 188 4.04 -16.73 -1.61
N GLU A 189 3.49 -17.58 -2.49
CA GLU A 189 4.24 -18.46 -3.37
C GLU A 189 4.44 -17.91 -4.78
N GLU A 190 3.56 -17.01 -5.24
CA GLU A 190 3.59 -16.48 -6.61
C GLU A 190 3.97 -14.99 -6.68
N PRO A 191 4.61 -14.53 -7.78
CA PRO A 191 4.80 -13.11 -8.03
C PRO A 191 3.45 -12.40 -8.19
N ILE A 192 3.13 -11.51 -7.25
CA ILE A 192 1.89 -10.74 -7.25
C ILE A 192 2.00 -9.56 -8.20
N PRO A 193 1.10 -9.42 -9.19
CA PRO A 193 1.04 -8.25 -10.06
C PRO A 193 0.75 -6.96 -9.30
N LEU A 194 1.45 -5.90 -9.68
CA LEU A 194 1.23 -4.55 -9.19
C LEU A 194 0.42 -3.73 -10.18
N ASP A 195 -0.30 -2.75 -9.66
CA ASP A 195 -1.08 -1.75 -10.40
C ASP A 195 -2.13 -2.35 -11.34
N THR A 196 -2.53 -3.61 -11.10
CA THR A 196 -3.44 -4.39 -11.94
C THR A 196 -4.49 -5.05 -11.05
N PRO A 197 -5.80 -4.94 -11.36
CA PRO A 197 -6.82 -5.67 -10.62
C PRO A 197 -6.68 -7.17 -10.81
N LEU A 198 -6.89 -7.91 -9.71
CA LEU A 198 -6.80 -9.36 -9.67
C LEU A 198 -8.11 -9.93 -9.17
N ARG A 199 -8.57 -11.00 -9.82
CA ARG A 199 -9.73 -11.77 -9.35
C ARG A 199 -9.27 -13.10 -8.79
N TYR A 200 -9.76 -13.46 -7.61
CA TYR A 200 -9.56 -14.79 -7.07
C TYR A 200 -10.76 -15.69 -7.43
N LYS A 201 -10.52 -16.74 -8.22
CA LYS A 201 -11.58 -17.69 -8.61
C LYS A 201 -11.01 -19.08 -8.77
N ASN A 202 -11.70 -20.09 -8.24
CA ASN A 202 -11.33 -21.51 -8.38
C ASN A 202 -9.87 -21.81 -7.96
N GLY A 203 -9.37 -21.17 -6.90
CA GLY A 203 -8.00 -21.39 -6.42
C GLY A 203 -6.92 -20.75 -7.29
N LYS A 204 -7.24 -19.75 -8.12
CA LYS A 204 -6.29 -19.04 -8.99
C LYS A 204 -6.49 -17.53 -8.93
N LEU A 205 -5.38 -16.79 -9.11
CA LEU A 205 -5.38 -15.34 -9.32
C LEU A 205 -5.37 -15.03 -10.82
N GLU A 206 -6.43 -14.41 -11.30
CA GLU A 206 -6.57 -13.98 -12.69
C GLU A 206 -6.23 -12.49 -12.80
N LYS A 207 -5.28 -12.15 -13.68
CA LYS A 207 -5.01 -10.75 -14.04
C LYS A 207 -6.15 -10.22 -14.88
N LEU A 208 -6.66 -9.05 -14.52
CA LEU A 208 -7.76 -8.43 -15.21
C LEU A 208 -7.22 -7.30 -16.07
N GLU A 209 -7.49 -7.35 -17.37
CA GLU A 209 -7.13 -6.28 -18.30
C GLU A 209 -7.99 -5.06 -18.01
N THR A 210 -7.37 -3.97 -17.57
CA THR A 210 -7.98 -2.65 -17.60
C THR A 210 -8.06 -2.22 -19.06
N LYS A 211 -9.28 -2.20 -19.61
CA LYS A 211 -9.50 -1.53 -20.91
C LYS A 211 -9.25 -0.04 -20.69
N THR A 212 -8.10 0.44 -21.16
CA THR A 212 -7.79 1.88 -21.31
C THR A 212 -8.67 2.54 -22.35
#